data_AF-A0AAV2PL54-F1
#
_entry.id   AF-A0AAV2PL54-F1
#
_cell.length_a   1.000
_cell.length_b   1.000
_cell.length_c   1.000
_cell.angle_alpha   90.00
_cell.angle_beta   90.00
_cell.angle_gamma   90.00
#
_symmetry.space_group_name_H-M   'P 1'
#
loop_
_entity.id
_entity.type
_entity.pdbx_description
1 polymer ?
#
loop_
_entity_poly.entity_id
_entity_poly.type
_entity_poly.pdbx_seq_one_letter_code
_entity_poly.pdbx_strand_id
1 'polypeptide(L)'
;MDKHLMKEIFNAIQRGDLSSLESHTKGRDVCWPECTQGKLKDTAIHIAVQLDKIELVDWLLSHGCAACLEQQNGDGKRPLHSSVQSCNLLATKMLIDYNVEVNPLKRADWTPLMLACTRQSVPLISILLDHGADPLLVNKDGWSSFHVACREGNVEVLEHLLKVNSKLWNTVSKNGRAPLHTAALHGHEDVVNFLINNCGYPADQQDSCGNTPLMDAMRMGHRNIASLLLFQHNANINARDKMGCSVLNVAAEAGQDDIVNWLVKDLGVHVNTLSNTTGMSALHSAAKEGHVLMLQTLVELGCNLNTKDNRGRNCLWLACGSRHKECVRKLLSLGATDDSDLNGIRPSKLMPFAGLVEQIL
;
A
#
# COMPACT_ATOMS: atom_id res chain seq x y z
N MET A 1 -8.12 -24.98 -35.76
CA MET A 1 -6.92 -25.80 -35.53
C MET A 1 -7.23 -26.85 -34.46
N ASP A 2 -6.67 -28.06 -34.52
CA ASP A 2 -6.89 -29.10 -33.48
C ASP A 2 -6.23 -28.70 -32.14
N LYS A 3 -6.90 -29.02 -31.02
CA LYS A 3 -6.44 -28.81 -29.64
C LYS A 3 -5.06 -29.43 -29.38
N HIS A 4 -4.73 -30.56 -30.00
CA HIS A 4 -3.41 -31.17 -29.85
C HIS A 4 -2.31 -30.26 -30.43
N LEU A 5 -2.50 -29.76 -31.65
CA LEU A 5 -1.51 -28.89 -32.31
C LEU A 5 -1.34 -27.56 -31.57
N MET A 6 -2.44 -26.98 -31.05
CA MET A 6 -2.36 -25.80 -30.18
C MET A 6 -1.46 -26.06 -28.96
N LYS A 7 -1.62 -27.23 -28.31
CA LYS A 7 -0.81 -27.63 -27.16
C LYS A 7 0.68 -27.77 -27.50
N GLU A 8 1.02 -28.33 -28.65
CA GLU A 8 2.42 -28.43 -29.11
C GLU A 8 3.03 -27.05 -29.41
N ILE A 9 2.29 -26.16 -30.07
CA ILE A 9 2.71 -24.77 -30.29
C ILE A 9 2.99 -24.08 -28.95
N PHE A 10 2.13 -24.24 -27.95
CA PHE A 10 2.38 -23.68 -26.63
C PHE A 10 3.60 -24.26 -25.92
N ASN A 11 3.78 -25.59 -25.96
CA ASN A 11 4.95 -26.22 -25.37
C ASN A 11 6.23 -25.67 -26.00
N ALA A 12 6.21 -25.44 -27.32
CA ALA A 12 7.33 -24.85 -28.04
C ALA A 12 7.56 -23.38 -27.63
N ILE A 13 6.51 -22.55 -27.47
CA ILE A 13 6.60 -21.18 -26.91
C ILE A 13 7.23 -21.20 -25.51
N GLN A 14 6.75 -22.05 -24.61
CA GLN A 14 7.28 -22.15 -23.25
C GLN A 14 8.76 -22.53 -23.24
N ARG A 15 9.15 -23.44 -24.13
CA ARG A 15 10.55 -23.86 -24.31
C ARG A 15 11.38 -22.84 -25.09
N GLY A 16 10.77 -21.90 -25.80
CA GLY A 16 11.50 -21.01 -26.71
C GLY A 16 12.05 -21.72 -27.94
N ASP A 17 11.44 -22.85 -28.31
CA ASP A 17 11.92 -23.70 -29.39
C ASP A 17 11.35 -23.21 -30.72
N LEU A 18 12.10 -22.31 -31.36
CA LEU A 18 11.75 -21.72 -32.64
C LEU A 18 11.65 -22.78 -33.76
N SER A 19 12.55 -23.76 -33.78
CA SER A 19 12.54 -24.83 -34.77
C SER A 19 11.25 -25.64 -34.73
N SER A 20 10.80 -25.98 -33.52
CA SER A 20 9.49 -26.61 -33.33
C SER A 20 8.36 -25.68 -33.73
N LEU A 21 8.39 -24.40 -33.37
CA LEU A 21 7.34 -23.45 -33.74
C LEU A 21 7.20 -23.30 -35.25
N GLU A 22 8.30 -23.12 -35.96
CA GLU A 22 8.31 -23.05 -37.43
C GLU A 22 7.70 -24.31 -38.04
N SER A 23 8.12 -25.50 -37.58
CA SER A 23 7.58 -26.77 -38.05
C SER A 23 6.06 -26.89 -37.83
N HIS A 24 5.59 -26.54 -36.63
CA HIS A 24 4.17 -26.66 -36.29
C HIS A 24 3.29 -25.61 -36.98
N THR A 25 3.83 -24.46 -37.38
CA THR A 25 3.08 -23.34 -37.96
C THR A 25 3.24 -23.20 -39.49
N LYS A 26 4.23 -23.87 -40.11
CA LYS A 26 4.51 -23.77 -41.55
C LYS A 26 3.28 -24.04 -42.42
N GLY A 27 2.90 -23.05 -43.23
CA GLY A 27 1.77 -23.12 -44.16
C GLY A 27 0.40 -23.16 -43.48
N ARG A 28 0.31 -22.80 -42.19
CA ARG A 28 -0.92 -22.76 -41.42
C ARG A 28 -1.23 -21.34 -40.98
N ASP A 29 -2.52 -21.00 -41.01
CA ASP A 29 -3.00 -19.77 -40.38
C ASP A 29 -3.28 -20.04 -38.88
N VAL A 30 -2.48 -19.43 -38.02
CA VAL A 30 -2.55 -19.63 -36.57
C VAL A 30 -3.41 -18.53 -35.95
N CYS A 31 -4.52 -18.90 -35.31
CA CYS A 31 -5.34 -17.96 -34.55
C CYS A 31 -4.67 -17.63 -33.21
N TRP A 32 -3.64 -16.78 -33.25
CA TRP A 32 -2.90 -16.35 -32.06
C TRP A 32 -3.78 -15.81 -30.92
N PRO A 33 -4.90 -15.10 -31.17
CA PRO A 33 -5.76 -14.62 -30.07
C PRO A 33 -6.42 -15.74 -29.26
N GLU A 34 -6.66 -16.88 -29.88
CA GLU A 34 -7.18 -18.09 -29.23
C GLU A 34 -6.06 -18.92 -28.59
N CYS A 35 -4.79 -18.65 -28.97
CA CYS A 35 -3.61 -19.21 -28.34
C CYS A 35 -3.37 -18.60 -26.94
N THR A 36 -4.22 -18.96 -25.96
CA THR A 36 -4.02 -18.65 -24.53
C THR A 36 -3.77 -19.88 -23.65
N GLN A 37 -3.01 -19.73 -22.56
CA GLN A 37 -2.74 -20.80 -21.58
C GLN A 37 -2.76 -20.32 -20.13
N GLY A 38 -2.95 -21.27 -19.21
CA GLY A 38 -2.83 -21.06 -17.78
C GLY A 38 -4.08 -20.43 -17.16
N LYS A 39 -4.05 -20.27 -15.84
CA LYS A 39 -5.17 -19.66 -15.09
C LYS A 39 -5.42 -18.21 -15.49
N LEU A 40 -4.34 -17.52 -15.88
CA LEU A 40 -4.37 -16.14 -16.33
C LEU A 40 -4.65 -16.00 -17.82
N LYS A 41 -4.87 -17.07 -18.60
CA LYS A 41 -5.15 -16.97 -20.05
C LYS A 41 -4.13 -16.08 -20.78
N ASP A 42 -2.84 -16.24 -20.49
CA ASP A 42 -1.76 -15.50 -21.14
C ASP A 42 -1.68 -15.90 -22.62
N THR A 43 -1.60 -14.92 -23.53
CA THR A 43 -1.37 -15.19 -24.96
C THR A 43 0.08 -15.62 -25.22
N ALA A 44 0.37 -16.14 -26.41
CA ALA A 44 1.74 -16.49 -26.83
C ALA A 44 2.76 -15.37 -26.54
N ILE A 45 2.43 -14.12 -26.90
CA ILE A 45 3.33 -12.99 -26.69
C ILE A 45 3.48 -12.63 -25.20
N HIS A 46 2.44 -12.77 -24.36
CA HIS A 46 2.58 -12.59 -22.90
C HIS A 46 3.61 -13.56 -22.34
N ILE A 47 3.55 -14.83 -22.75
CA ILE A 47 4.48 -15.86 -22.29
C ILE A 47 5.90 -15.55 -22.78
N ALA A 48 6.06 -15.20 -24.06
CA ALA A 48 7.37 -14.89 -24.63
C ALA A 48 8.06 -13.71 -23.92
N VAL A 49 7.34 -12.62 -23.64
CA VAL A 49 7.92 -11.47 -22.92
C VAL A 49 8.22 -11.78 -21.45
N GLN A 50 7.39 -12.60 -20.80
CA GLN A 50 7.59 -13.01 -19.41
C GLN A 50 8.81 -13.93 -19.24
N LEU A 51 9.10 -14.76 -20.24
CA LEU A 51 10.26 -15.65 -20.28
C LEU A 51 11.55 -14.96 -20.72
N ASP A 52 11.50 -13.67 -21.08
CA ASP A 52 12.63 -12.89 -21.59
C ASP A 52 13.32 -13.53 -22.81
N LYS A 53 12.52 -14.11 -23.72
CA LYS A 53 13.03 -14.75 -24.94
C LYS A 53 12.86 -13.82 -26.12
N ILE A 54 13.82 -12.92 -26.31
CA ILE A 54 13.75 -11.86 -27.32
C ILE A 54 13.61 -12.41 -28.74
N GLU A 55 14.32 -13.49 -29.10
CA GLU A 55 14.16 -14.08 -30.44
C GLU A 55 12.75 -14.66 -30.64
N LEU A 56 12.14 -15.20 -29.58
CA LEU A 56 10.76 -15.66 -29.63
C LEU A 56 9.76 -14.51 -29.76
N VAL A 57 10.00 -13.39 -29.06
CA VAL A 57 9.19 -12.18 -29.20
C VAL A 57 9.27 -11.67 -30.65
N ASP A 58 10.46 -11.54 -31.20
CA ASP A 58 10.69 -11.09 -32.58
C ASP A 58 10.00 -11.99 -33.60
N TRP A 59 10.18 -13.30 -33.41
CA TRP A 59 9.57 -14.31 -34.27
C TRP A 59 8.04 -14.23 -34.22
N LEU A 60 7.44 -14.15 -33.03
CA LEU A 60 5.97 -14.05 -32.89
C LEU A 60 5.43 -12.77 -33.53
N LEU A 61 6.09 -11.64 -33.34
CA LEU A 61 5.71 -10.35 -33.94
C LEU A 61 5.75 -10.42 -35.48
N SER A 62 6.78 -11.05 -36.04
CA SER A 62 6.95 -11.24 -37.49
C SER A 62 5.96 -12.24 -38.11
N HIS A 63 5.30 -13.08 -37.31
CA HIS A 63 4.41 -14.16 -37.78
C HIS A 63 2.94 -13.93 -37.41
N GLY A 64 2.47 -12.68 -37.48
CA GLY A 64 1.04 -12.35 -37.39
C GLY A 64 0.46 -12.27 -35.97
N CYS A 65 1.31 -12.27 -34.93
CA CYS A 65 0.85 -12.08 -33.54
C CYS A 65 0.45 -10.64 -33.22
N ALA A 66 0.51 -9.71 -34.18
CA ALA A 66 0.09 -8.31 -34.03
C ALA A 66 -1.34 -8.16 -33.47
N ALA A 67 -2.26 -9.07 -33.85
CA ALA A 67 -3.64 -9.09 -33.34
C ALA A 67 -3.74 -9.37 -31.82
N CYS A 68 -2.69 -9.90 -31.19
CA CYS A 68 -2.67 -10.23 -29.76
C CYS A 68 -2.05 -9.13 -28.90
N LEU A 69 -1.47 -8.09 -29.50
CA LEU A 69 -0.73 -7.05 -28.76
C LEU A 69 -1.63 -6.18 -27.89
N GLU A 70 -2.92 -6.10 -28.22
CA GLU A 70 -3.90 -5.36 -27.43
C GLU A 70 -4.80 -6.25 -26.57
N GLN A 71 -4.62 -7.56 -26.67
CA GLN A 71 -5.43 -8.54 -25.95
C GLN A 71 -5.06 -8.55 -24.47
N GLN A 72 -6.08 -8.54 -23.62
CA GLN A 72 -5.91 -8.68 -22.18
C GLN A 72 -5.90 -10.15 -21.77
N ASN A 73 -4.97 -10.51 -20.90
CA ASN A 73 -5.03 -11.77 -20.17
C ASN A 73 -6.12 -11.70 -19.06
N GLY A 74 -6.28 -12.80 -18.33
CA GLY A 74 -7.18 -12.97 -17.20
C GLY A 74 -6.92 -12.08 -15.98
N ASP A 75 -5.81 -11.33 -15.93
CA ASP A 75 -5.55 -10.23 -14.97
C ASP A 75 -5.79 -8.83 -15.58
N GLY A 76 -6.30 -8.76 -16.81
CA GLY A 76 -6.47 -7.52 -17.55
C GLY A 76 -5.16 -6.98 -18.13
N LYS A 77 -4.03 -7.68 -17.98
CA LYS A 77 -2.74 -7.23 -18.52
C LYS A 77 -2.73 -7.38 -20.03
N ARG A 78 -2.25 -6.36 -20.72
CA ARG A 78 -1.77 -6.46 -22.11
C ARG A 78 -0.29 -6.88 -22.12
N PRO A 79 0.27 -7.39 -23.24
CA PRO A 79 1.69 -7.76 -23.37
C PRO A 79 2.64 -6.66 -22.91
N LEU A 80 2.34 -5.39 -23.18
CA LEU A 80 3.13 -4.25 -22.71
C LEU A 80 3.21 -4.17 -21.17
N HIS A 81 2.13 -4.50 -20.46
CA HIS A 81 2.19 -4.60 -19.00
C HIS A 81 3.12 -5.74 -18.55
N SER A 82 3.09 -6.87 -19.25
CA SER A 82 3.93 -8.03 -18.91
C SER A 82 5.41 -7.77 -19.20
N SER A 83 5.76 -7.12 -20.32
CA SER A 83 7.15 -6.78 -20.63
C SER A 83 7.74 -5.83 -19.59
N VAL A 84 6.98 -4.81 -19.18
CA VAL A 84 7.38 -3.86 -18.13
C VAL A 84 7.47 -4.54 -16.77
N GLN A 85 6.50 -5.39 -16.41
CA GLN A 85 6.48 -6.13 -15.14
C GLN A 85 7.69 -7.06 -15.00
N SER A 86 8.14 -7.65 -16.10
CA SER A 86 9.33 -8.52 -16.17
C SER A 86 10.64 -7.75 -16.35
N CYS A 87 10.62 -6.40 -16.31
CA CYS A 87 11.79 -5.55 -16.52
C CYS A 87 12.48 -5.75 -17.88
N ASN A 88 11.75 -6.22 -18.90
CA ASN A 88 12.30 -6.53 -20.21
C ASN A 88 12.32 -5.29 -21.11
N LEU A 89 13.46 -4.60 -21.15
CA LEU A 89 13.65 -3.36 -21.93
C LEU A 89 13.50 -3.59 -23.43
N LEU A 90 14.11 -4.65 -23.96
CA LEU A 90 14.11 -4.93 -25.39
C LEU A 90 12.71 -5.32 -25.87
N ALA A 91 12.04 -6.25 -25.19
CA ALA A 91 10.67 -6.60 -25.55
C ALA A 91 9.72 -5.41 -25.40
N THR A 92 9.90 -4.56 -24.38
CA THR A 92 9.08 -3.33 -24.24
C THR A 92 9.25 -2.41 -25.44
N LYS A 93 10.48 -2.16 -25.90
CA LYS A 93 10.74 -1.37 -27.11
C LYS A 93 10.14 -2.02 -28.35
N MET A 94 10.39 -3.32 -28.55
CA MET A 94 9.83 -4.05 -29.69
C MET A 94 8.30 -3.99 -29.73
N LEU A 95 7.62 -4.11 -28.60
CA LEU A 95 6.17 -3.96 -28.55
C LEU A 95 5.72 -2.53 -28.94
N ILE A 96 6.40 -1.51 -28.42
CA ILE A 96 6.11 -0.10 -28.74
C ILE A 96 6.36 0.22 -30.21
N ASP A 97 7.42 -0.33 -30.81
CA ASP A 97 7.74 -0.18 -32.24
C ASP A 97 6.63 -0.77 -33.15
N TYR A 98 5.85 -1.72 -32.62
CA TYR A 98 4.63 -2.24 -33.27
C TYR A 98 3.37 -1.40 -32.98
N ASN A 99 3.54 -0.15 -32.54
CA ASN A 99 2.50 0.86 -32.36
C ASN A 99 1.34 0.42 -31.45
N VAL A 100 1.68 -0.27 -30.35
CA VAL A 100 0.72 -0.60 -29.29
C VAL A 100 0.29 0.65 -28.52
N GLU A 101 -0.90 0.60 -27.94
CA GLU A 101 -1.34 1.61 -26.97
C GLU A 101 -0.37 1.63 -25.78
N VAL A 102 0.16 2.80 -25.43
CA VAL A 102 1.17 2.99 -24.37
C VAL A 102 0.53 3.23 -23.00
N ASN A 103 -0.72 3.70 -22.97
CA ASN A 103 -1.51 3.92 -21.75
C ASN A 103 -2.64 2.89 -21.51
N PRO A 104 -2.44 1.59 -21.78
CA PRO A 104 -3.49 0.61 -21.54
C PRO A 104 -3.71 0.45 -20.04
N LEU A 105 -4.93 0.11 -19.67
CA LEU A 105 -5.30 -0.12 -18.28
C LEU A 105 -5.46 -1.62 -18.03
N LYS A 106 -4.71 -2.17 -17.07
CA LYS A 106 -5.02 -3.49 -16.49
C LYS A 106 -6.03 -3.36 -15.34
N ARG A 107 -6.31 -4.46 -14.64
CA ARG A 107 -7.14 -4.42 -13.43
C ARG A 107 -6.67 -3.38 -12.42
N ALA A 108 -7.67 -2.76 -11.80
CA ALA A 108 -7.53 -1.59 -10.91
C ALA A 108 -6.95 -0.34 -11.59
N ASP A 109 -7.08 -0.26 -12.93
CA ASP A 109 -6.73 0.88 -13.76
C ASP A 109 -5.23 1.24 -13.68
N TRP A 110 -4.39 0.21 -13.55
CA TRP A 110 -2.93 0.37 -13.55
C TRP A 110 -2.41 0.52 -14.98
N THR A 111 -1.55 1.51 -15.20
CA THR A 111 -0.83 1.71 -16.47
C THR A 111 0.51 0.97 -16.48
N PRO A 112 1.13 0.73 -17.65
CA PRO A 112 2.51 0.26 -17.72
C PRO A 112 3.49 1.18 -17.00
N LEU A 113 3.31 2.51 -17.07
CA LEU A 113 4.18 3.47 -16.39
C LEU A 113 4.14 3.32 -14.86
N MET A 114 2.97 3.06 -14.28
CA MET A 114 2.86 2.75 -12.85
C MET A 114 3.59 1.44 -12.53
N LEU A 115 3.49 0.41 -13.37
CA LEU A 115 4.25 -0.84 -13.18
C LEU A 115 5.76 -0.58 -13.25
N ALA A 116 6.24 0.23 -14.19
CA ALA A 116 7.65 0.61 -14.29
C ALA A 116 8.14 1.33 -13.01
N CYS A 117 7.30 2.18 -12.41
CA CYS A 117 7.58 2.79 -11.10
C CYS A 117 7.67 1.75 -9.99
N THR A 118 6.81 0.71 -9.97
CA THR A 118 6.96 -0.42 -9.01
C THR A 118 8.27 -1.19 -9.18
N ARG A 119 8.83 -1.17 -10.40
CA ARG A 119 10.11 -1.82 -10.71
C ARG A 119 11.30 -0.90 -10.44
N GLN A 120 11.06 0.37 -10.13
CA GLN A 120 12.07 1.41 -9.95
C GLN A 120 13.05 1.51 -11.13
N SER A 121 12.60 1.16 -12.34
CA SER A 121 13.46 1.11 -13.53
C SER A 121 13.37 2.42 -14.29
N VAL A 122 14.32 3.32 -14.05
CA VAL A 122 14.43 4.57 -14.81
C VAL A 122 14.47 4.33 -16.32
N PRO A 123 15.20 3.32 -16.86
CA PRO A 123 15.17 3.05 -18.30
C PRO A 123 13.79 2.67 -18.84
N LEU A 124 13.00 1.86 -18.13
CA LEU A 124 11.62 1.55 -18.54
C LEU A 124 10.72 2.78 -18.47
N ILE A 125 10.88 3.59 -17.42
CA ILE A 125 10.14 4.83 -17.25
C ILE A 125 10.45 5.78 -18.42
N SER A 126 11.72 5.96 -18.78
CA SER A 126 12.12 6.78 -19.92
C SER A 126 11.52 6.24 -21.23
N ILE A 127 11.66 4.93 -21.50
CA ILE A 127 11.07 4.33 -22.71
C ILE A 127 9.58 4.63 -22.80
N LEU A 128 8.83 4.46 -21.71
CA LEU A 128 7.39 4.70 -21.72
C LEU A 128 7.05 6.18 -21.90
N LEU A 129 7.73 7.08 -21.17
CA LEU A 129 7.48 8.53 -21.24
C LEU A 129 7.85 9.10 -22.62
N ASP A 130 8.98 8.69 -23.19
CA ASP A 130 9.44 9.10 -24.52
C ASP A 130 8.46 8.69 -25.63
N HIS A 131 7.65 7.65 -25.39
CA HIS A 131 6.62 7.16 -26.30
C HIS A 131 5.19 7.54 -25.88
N GLY A 132 5.05 8.58 -25.05
CA GLY A 132 3.73 9.19 -24.76
C GLY A 132 2.95 8.55 -23.62
N ALA A 133 3.60 7.80 -22.72
CA ALA A 133 2.96 7.43 -21.47
C ALA A 133 2.58 8.68 -20.67
N ASP A 134 1.32 8.75 -20.22
CA ASP A 134 0.82 9.89 -19.47
C ASP A 134 1.02 9.67 -17.95
N PRO A 135 1.92 10.42 -17.29
CA PRO A 135 2.14 10.30 -15.86
C PRO A 135 0.97 10.81 -15.01
N LEU A 136 0.04 11.58 -15.59
CA LEU A 136 -1.13 12.12 -14.89
C LEU A 136 -2.27 11.11 -14.74
N LEU A 137 -2.22 10.00 -15.47
CA LEU A 137 -3.20 8.93 -15.30
C LEU A 137 -3.15 8.38 -13.88
N VAL A 138 -4.34 8.10 -13.34
CA VAL A 138 -4.52 7.59 -11.99
C VAL A 138 -5.27 6.27 -11.99
N ASN A 139 -4.91 5.39 -11.06
CA ASN A 139 -5.54 4.09 -10.90
C ASN A 139 -6.89 4.19 -10.15
N LYS A 140 -7.54 3.06 -9.84
CA LYS A 140 -8.82 3.05 -9.11
C LYS A 140 -8.79 3.67 -7.72
N ASP A 141 -7.62 3.81 -7.11
CA ASP A 141 -7.45 4.46 -5.80
C ASP A 141 -7.05 5.94 -5.93
N GLY A 142 -6.96 6.45 -7.16
CA GLY A 142 -6.49 7.80 -7.46
C GLY A 142 -4.96 7.94 -7.43
N TRP A 143 -4.21 6.83 -7.46
CA TRP A 143 -2.75 6.89 -7.43
C TRP A 143 -2.19 7.14 -8.82
N SER A 144 -1.36 8.18 -8.95
CA SER A 144 -0.51 8.44 -10.11
C SER A 144 0.79 7.62 -10.08
N SER A 145 1.57 7.65 -11.16
CA SER A 145 2.93 7.08 -11.18
C SER A 145 3.83 7.64 -10.07
N PHE A 146 3.64 8.92 -9.70
CA PHE A 146 4.36 9.57 -8.62
C PHE A 146 3.99 9.04 -7.24
N HIS A 147 2.71 8.72 -6.97
CA HIS A 147 2.32 8.04 -5.74
C HIS A 147 2.98 6.66 -5.63
N VAL A 148 3.03 5.92 -6.73
CA VAL A 148 3.70 4.62 -6.78
C VAL A 148 5.20 4.77 -6.50
N ALA A 149 5.88 5.72 -7.14
CA ALA A 149 7.29 6.00 -6.89
C ALA A 149 7.56 6.38 -5.42
N CYS A 150 6.70 7.19 -4.79
CA CYS A 150 6.80 7.50 -3.36
C CYS A 150 6.58 6.29 -2.46
N ARG A 151 5.74 5.31 -2.86
CA ARG A 151 5.59 4.04 -2.15
C ARG A 151 6.85 3.19 -2.23
N GLU A 152 7.53 3.18 -3.38
CA GLU A 152 8.71 2.36 -3.58
C GLU A 152 10.01 2.98 -3.03
N GLY A 153 10.01 4.28 -2.73
CA GLY A 153 11.09 4.92 -1.97
C GLY A 153 12.30 5.34 -2.78
N ASN A 154 12.16 5.60 -4.09
CA ASN A 154 13.29 5.93 -4.96
C ASN A 154 13.25 7.38 -5.43
N VAL A 155 14.13 8.22 -4.87
CA VAL A 155 14.25 9.65 -5.21
C VAL A 155 14.63 9.86 -6.69
N GLU A 156 15.51 9.03 -7.26
CA GLU A 156 15.92 9.15 -8.67
C GLU A 156 14.72 9.00 -9.61
N VAL A 157 13.80 8.08 -9.30
CA VAL A 157 12.55 7.92 -10.06
C VAL A 157 11.67 9.16 -9.94
N LEU A 158 11.57 9.77 -8.76
CA LEU A 158 10.79 11.00 -8.55
C LEU A 158 11.38 12.16 -9.35
N GLU A 159 12.70 12.34 -9.30
CA GLU A 159 13.39 13.35 -10.09
C GLU A 159 13.18 13.15 -11.58
N HIS A 160 13.24 11.91 -12.07
CA HIS A 160 13.02 11.60 -13.47
C HIS A 160 11.57 11.95 -13.90
N LEU A 161 10.57 11.57 -13.11
CA LEU A 161 9.18 11.92 -13.37
C LEU A 161 8.95 13.45 -13.37
N LEU A 162 9.61 14.19 -12.47
CA LEU A 162 9.50 15.64 -12.36
C LEU A 162 10.21 16.40 -13.49
N LYS A 163 11.22 15.81 -14.13
CA LYS A 163 11.83 16.37 -15.35
C LYS A 163 10.83 16.40 -16.50
N VAL A 164 9.96 15.39 -16.59
CA VAL A 164 8.92 15.32 -17.63
C VAL A 164 7.71 16.18 -17.27
N ASN A 165 7.28 16.18 -16.00
CA ASN A 165 6.21 17.04 -15.52
C ASN A 165 6.49 17.55 -14.10
N SER A 166 6.91 18.81 -14.00
CA SER A 166 7.32 19.46 -12.74
C SER A 166 6.19 19.66 -11.73
N LYS A 167 4.93 19.42 -12.11
CA LYS A 167 3.75 19.55 -11.23
C LYS A 167 3.17 18.20 -10.79
N LEU A 168 3.76 17.08 -11.22
CA LEU A 168 3.23 15.75 -10.93
C LEU A 168 3.19 15.43 -9.43
N TRP A 169 4.07 16.08 -8.66
CA TRP A 169 4.08 15.96 -7.21
C TRP A 169 2.77 16.41 -6.57
N ASN A 170 2.01 17.35 -7.15
CA ASN A 170 0.80 17.93 -6.55
C ASN A 170 -0.48 17.11 -6.87
N THR A 171 -0.35 15.79 -6.94
CA THR A 171 -1.50 14.89 -7.15
C THR A 171 -1.99 14.33 -5.80
N VAL A 172 -3.26 13.97 -5.71
CA VAL A 172 -3.84 13.34 -4.51
C VAL A 172 -4.66 12.10 -4.88
N SER A 173 -4.60 11.10 -4.01
CA SER A 173 -5.47 9.91 -4.10
C SER A 173 -6.94 10.24 -3.83
N LYS A 174 -7.84 9.26 -4.04
CA LYS A 174 -9.28 9.42 -3.76
C LYS A 174 -9.59 9.76 -2.30
N ASN A 175 -8.73 9.33 -1.37
CA ASN A 175 -8.86 9.63 0.06
C ASN A 175 -8.12 10.93 0.45
N GLY A 176 -7.79 11.79 -0.53
CA GLY A 176 -7.09 13.04 -0.30
C GLY A 176 -5.64 12.88 0.16
N ARG A 177 -5.09 11.67 0.16
CA ARG A 177 -3.70 11.43 0.56
C ARG A 177 -2.78 11.94 -0.53
N ALA A 178 -1.93 12.89 -0.16
CA ALA A 178 -0.83 13.36 -0.99
C ALA A 178 0.38 12.38 -0.95
N PRO A 179 1.27 12.40 -1.95
CA PRO A 179 2.54 11.66 -1.97
C PRO A 179 3.34 11.65 -0.67
N LEU A 180 3.35 12.77 0.08
CA LEU A 180 4.04 12.85 1.37
C LEU A 180 3.48 11.85 2.41
N HIS A 181 2.17 11.63 2.42
CA HIS A 181 1.54 10.61 3.27
C HIS A 181 1.99 9.21 2.87
N THR A 182 2.09 8.94 1.56
CA THR A 182 2.52 7.64 1.04
C THR A 182 3.95 7.34 1.43
N ALA A 183 4.86 8.31 1.28
CA ALA A 183 6.27 8.15 1.66
C ALA A 183 6.43 7.94 3.17
N ALA A 184 5.74 8.74 3.98
CA ALA A 184 5.78 8.62 5.44
C ALA A 184 5.19 7.29 5.93
N LEU A 185 4.12 6.80 5.31
CA LEU A 185 3.51 5.50 5.63
C LEU A 185 4.42 4.32 5.29
N HIS A 186 5.27 4.43 4.26
CA HIS A 186 6.10 3.30 3.80
C HIS A 186 7.56 3.36 4.27
N GLY A 187 7.93 4.35 5.08
CA GLY A 187 9.24 4.35 5.74
C GLY A 187 10.38 5.02 4.94
N HIS A 188 10.08 5.77 3.88
CA HIS A 188 11.09 6.34 2.98
C HIS A 188 11.49 7.76 3.38
N GLU A 189 12.43 7.87 4.32
CA GLU A 189 12.89 9.16 4.89
C GLU A 189 13.49 10.11 3.85
N ASP A 190 14.28 9.58 2.92
CA ASP A 190 14.88 10.32 1.81
C ASP A 190 13.81 10.93 0.89
N VAL A 191 12.76 10.16 0.59
CA VAL A 191 11.61 10.65 -0.17
C VAL A 191 10.81 11.67 0.64
N VAL A 192 10.57 11.47 1.94
CA VAL A 192 9.91 12.49 2.78
C VAL A 192 10.67 13.81 2.73
N ASN A 193 11.99 13.75 2.89
CA ASN A 193 12.84 14.93 2.87
C ASN A 193 12.86 15.62 1.49
N PHE A 194 12.93 14.83 0.41
CA PHE A 194 12.83 15.33 -0.96
C PHE A 194 11.49 16.04 -1.22
N LEU A 195 10.37 15.43 -0.79
CA LEU A 195 9.04 16.00 -1.01
C LEU A 195 8.85 17.34 -0.29
N ILE A 196 9.35 17.49 0.93
CA ILE A 196 9.22 18.76 1.66
C ILE A 196 10.16 19.81 1.07
N ASN A 197 11.44 19.50 0.88
CA ASN A 197 12.43 20.49 0.46
C ASN A 197 12.37 20.85 -1.03
N ASN A 198 12.09 19.88 -1.91
CA ASN A 198 12.12 20.08 -3.35
C ASN A 198 10.72 20.30 -3.95
N CYS A 199 9.67 19.74 -3.34
CA CYS A 199 8.30 19.88 -3.83
C CYS A 199 7.45 20.83 -2.98
N GLY A 200 7.96 21.36 -1.86
CA GLY A 200 7.27 22.38 -1.06
C GLY A 200 6.05 21.86 -0.30
N TYR A 201 6.02 20.57 0.03
CA TYR A 201 4.93 19.99 0.81
C TYR A 201 4.86 20.56 2.24
N PRO A 202 3.68 20.98 2.72
CA PRO A 202 3.51 21.26 4.15
C PRO A 202 3.66 19.98 4.97
N ALA A 203 4.46 20.02 6.03
CA ALA A 203 4.67 18.87 6.92
C ALA A 203 3.38 18.37 7.59
N ASP A 204 2.43 19.30 7.84
CA ASP A 204 1.13 19.04 8.45
C ASP A 204 -0.01 18.92 7.42
N GLN A 205 0.29 18.67 6.14
CA GLN A 205 -0.73 18.45 5.12
C GLN A 205 -1.69 17.33 5.57
N GLN A 206 -3.00 17.59 5.57
CA GLN A 206 -3.99 16.61 5.99
C GLN A 206 -4.61 15.88 4.80
N ASP A 207 -4.91 14.58 4.99
CA ASP A 207 -5.76 13.80 4.08
C ASP A 207 -7.26 14.01 4.33
N SER A 208 -8.13 13.32 3.59
CA SER A 208 -9.59 13.44 3.74
C SER A 208 -10.12 13.01 5.11
N CYS A 209 -9.34 12.29 5.91
CA CYS A 209 -9.67 11.90 7.28
C CYS A 209 -9.00 12.80 8.33
N GLY A 210 -8.19 13.78 7.91
CA GLY A 210 -7.43 14.65 8.81
C GLY A 210 -6.11 14.04 9.29
N ASN A 211 -5.70 12.88 8.78
CA ASN A 211 -4.39 12.32 9.13
C ASN A 211 -3.29 13.18 8.52
N THR A 212 -2.19 13.34 9.25
CA THR A 212 -0.97 13.98 8.76
C THR A 212 0.09 12.93 8.43
N PRO A 213 1.13 13.26 7.63
CA PRO A 213 2.29 12.39 7.41
C PRO A 213 2.97 11.95 8.71
N LEU A 214 2.96 12.81 9.74
CA LEU A 214 3.45 12.47 11.06
C LEU A 214 2.66 11.30 11.66
N MET A 215 1.33 11.31 11.58
CA MET A 215 0.49 10.21 12.07
C MET A 215 0.75 8.91 11.32
N ASP A 216 0.97 8.97 10.00
CA ASP A 216 1.32 7.80 9.20
C ASP A 216 2.65 7.18 9.63
N ALA A 217 3.67 8.01 9.83
CA ALA A 217 4.99 7.57 10.33
C ALA A 217 4.87 6.94 11.73
N MET A 218 4.11 7.56 12.64
CA MET A 218 3.89 7.01 13.98
C MET A 218 3.14 5.68 13.95
N ARG A 219 2.10 5.56 13.09
CA ARG A 219 1.30 4.34 12.94
C ARG A 219 2.17 3.16 12.51
N MET A 220 3.14 3.41 11.64
CA MET A 220 4.02 2.38 11.09
C MET A 220 5.34 2.21 11.86
N GLY A 221 5.53 2.96 12.95
CA GLY A 221 6.72 2.85 13.80
C GLY A 221 7.97 3.50 13.21
N HIS A 222 7.84 4.34 12.18
CA HIS A 222 8.95 5.00 11.51
C HIS A 222 9.45 6.22 12.30
N ARG A 223 10.11 5.95 13.44
CA ARG A 223 10.60 6.97 14.38
C ARG A 223 11.55 7.98 13.72
N ASN A 224 12.37 7.53 12.76
CA ASN A 224 13.29 8.35 12.00
C ASN A 224 12.55 9.44 11.19
N ILE A 225 11.51 9.05 10.44
CA ILE A 225 10.66 9.99 9.70
C ILE A 225 9.89 10.90 10.65
N ALA A 226 9.34 10.35 11.73
CA ALA A 226 8.67 11.15 12.73
C ALA A 226 9.60 12.22 13.34
N SER A 227 10.85 11.87 13.63
CA SER A 227 11.86 12.80 14.14
C SER A 227 12.21 13.87 13.11
N LEU A 228 12.40 13.47 11.84
CA LEU A 228 12.61 14.39 10.73
C LEU A 228 11.46 15.41 10.63
N LEU A 229 10.21 14.93 10.60
CA LEU A 229 9.03 15.78 10.50
C LEU A 229 8.91 16.75 11.67
N LEU A 230 9.09 16.28 12.91
CA LEU A 230 8.95 17.12 14.11
C LEU A 230 10.05 18.17 14.25
N PHE A 231 11.31 17.75 14.09
CA PHE A 231 12.45 18.59 14.48
C PHE A 231 13.05 19.39 13.33
N GLN A 232 12.96 18.88 12.10
CA GLN A 232 13.52 19.58 10.93
C GLN A 232 12.44 20.32 10.15
N HIS A 233 11.20 19.82 10.14
CA HIS A 233 10.10 20.37 9.35
C HIS A 233 8.93 20.91 10.19
N ASN A 234 9.14 21.06 11.50
CA ASN A 234 8.20 21.69 12.44
C ASN A 234 6.76 21.13 12.41
N ALA A 235 6.59 19.84 12.12
CA ALA A 235 5.29 19.19 12.17
C ALA A 235 4.66 19.31 13.57
N ASN A 236 3.34 19.45 13.63
CA ASN A 236 2.62 19.66 14.87
C ASN A 236 2.43 18.34 15.63
N ILE A 237 3.14 18.17 16.75
CA ILE A 237 2.97 17.01 17.64
C ILE A 237 1.56 16.90 18.24
N ASN A 238 0.83 18.01 18.32
CA ASN A 238 -0.55 18.05 18.82
C ASN A 238 -1.60 17.91 17.71
N ALA A 239 -1.19 17.52 16.50
CA ALA A 239 -2.11 17.28 15.39
C ALA A 239 -3.20 16.27 15.76
N ARG A 240 -4.39 16.50 15.21
CA ARG A 240 -5.57 15.64 15.39
C ARG A 240 -6.26 15.39 14.08
N ASP A 241 -6.71 14.16 13.90
CA ASP A 241 -7.56 13.79 12.76
C ASP A 241 -8.99 14.32 12.93
N LYS A 242 -9.88 14.04 11.96
CA LYS A 242 -11.28 14.46 12.01
C LYS A 242 -12.09 13.84 13.16
N MET A 243 -11.63 12.72 13.72
CA MET A 243 -12.22 12.10 14.91
C MET A 243 -11.64 12.69 16.21
N GLY A 244 -10.63 13.57 16.10
CA GLY A 244 -9.91 14.16 17.21
C GLY A 244 -8.84 13.23 17.78
N CYS A 245 -8.49 12.12 17.13
CA CYS A 245 -7.42 11.23 17.57
C CYS A 245 -6.07 11.94 17.47
N SER A 246 -5.30 11.93 18.56
CA SER A 246 -3.94 12.50 18.60
C SER A 246 -2.90 11.52 18.04
N VAL A 247 -1.67 12.00 17.81
CA VAL A 247 -0.53 11.14 17.42
C VAL A 247 -0.27 10.00 18.43
N LEU A 248 -0.55 10.23 19.72
CA LEU A 248 -0.43 9.19 20.76
C LEU A 248 -1.52 8.12 20.61
N ASN A 249 -2.77 8.52 20.31
CA ASN A 249 -3.84 7.57 20.06
C ASN A 249 -3.53 6.68 18.85
N VAL A 250 -2.97 7.27 17.79
CA VAL A 250 -2.57 6.56 16.57
C VAL A 250 -1.45 5.55 16.83
N ALA A 251 -0.40 5.95 17.56
CA ALA A 251 0.70 5.05 17.92
C ALA A 251 0.22 3.88 18.81
N ALA A 252 -0.66 4.16 19.78
CA ALA A 252 -1.21 3.13 20.67
C ALA A 252 -2.19 2.18 19.96
N GLU A 253 -3.01 2.69 19.03
CA GLU A 253 -3.88 1.88 18.16
C GLU A 253 -3.05 0.89 17.31
N ALA A 254 -1.88 1.32 16.84
CA ALA A 254 -0.99 0.50 16.04
C ALA A 254 -0.03 -0.38 16.86
N GLY A 255 -0.02 -0.27 18.18
CA GLY A 255 0.85 -1.08 19.05
C GLY A 255 2.33 -0.69 18.99
N GLN A 256 2.65 0.58 18.72
CA GLN A 256 4.02 1.05 18.51
C GLN A 256 4.65 1.51 19.85
N ASP A 257 5.11 0.56 20.66
CA ASP A 257 5.61 0.80 22.03
C ASP A 257 6.79 1.80 22.09
N ASP A 258 7.72 1.70 21.14
CA ASP A 258 8.88 2.60 21.07
C ASP A 258 8.45 4.05 20.81
N ILE A 259 7.48 4.24 19.90
CA ILE A 259 6.91 5.55 19.59
C ILE A 259 6.16 6.10 20.80
N VAL A 260 5.34 5.29 21.47
CA VAL A 260 4.57 5.72 22.64
C VAL A 260 5.50 6.15 23.79
N ASN A 261 6.55 5.38 24.08
CA ASN A 261 7.55 5.77 25.07
C ASN A 261 8.22 7.08 24.69
N TRP A 262 8.65 7.23 23.44
CA TRP A 262 9.29 8.45 22.96
C TRP A 262 8.36 9.67 23.05
N LEU A 263 7.10 9.55 22.61
CA LEU A 263 6.11 10.64 22.68
C LEU A 263 5.90 11.11 24.13
N VAL A 264 5.76 10.21 25.09
CA VAL A 264 5.43 10.58 26.48
C VAL A 264 6.66 10.97 27.28
N LYS A 265 7.73 10.18 27.26
CA LYS A 265 8.93 10.40 28.10
C LYS A 265 9.81 11.51 27.56
N ASP A 266 10.04 11.53 26.25
CA ASP A 266 11.06 12.39 25.65
C ASP A 266 10.43 13.67 25.10
N LEU A 267 9.20 13.61 24.57
CA LEU A 267 8.51 14.77 23.98
C LEU A 267 7.43 15.39 24.88
N GLY A 268 7.14 14.78 26.03
CA GLY A 268 6.20 15.32 27.02
C GLY A 268 4.73 15.32 26.58
N VAL A 269 4.34 14.46 25.62
CA VAL A 269 2.93 14.32 25.21
C VAL A 269 2.13 13.74 26.38
N HIS A 270 1.03 14.39 26.73
CA HIS A 270 0.21 13.98 27.86
C HIS A 270 -0.50 12.64 27.59
N VAL A 271 -0.17 11.63 28.41
CA VAL A 271 -0.63 10.22 28.21
C VAL A 271 -2.15 10.06 28.26
N ASN A 272 -2.84 10.91 29.02
CA ASN A 272 -4.30 10.85 29.20
C ASN A 272 -5.08 11.72 28.21
N THR A 273 -4.48 12.03 27.06
CA THR A 273 -5.15 12.77 26.00
C THR A 273 -6.33 11.97 25.44
N LEU A 274 -7.50 12.61 25.35
CA LEU A 274 -8.72 12.01 24.82
C LEU A 274 -8.96 12.47 23.37
N SER A 275 -9.58 11.59 22.58
CA SER A 275 -10.14 11.97 21.29
C SER A 275 -11.39 12.83 21.47
N ASN A 276 -11.63 13.74 20.53
CA ASN A 276 -12.75 14.68 20.64
C ASN A 276 -14.11 14.00 20.45
N THR A 277 -14.21 13.11 19.45
CA THR A 277 -15.51 12.54 19.06
C THR A 277 -15.94 11.37 19.94
N THR A 278 -14.99 10.49 20.31
CA THR A 278 -15.29 9.27 21.05
C THR A 278 -14.88 9.33 22.52
N GLY A 279 -14.06 10.31 22.93
CA GLY A 279 -13.53 10.36 24.30
C GLY A 279 -12.52 9.26 24.60
N MET A 280 -11.96 8.61 23.58
CA MET A 280 -11.03 7.50 23.77
C MET A 280 -9.62 8.01 24.08
N SER A 281 -8.99 7.42 25.10
CA SER A 281 -7.56 7.58 25.38
C SER A 281 -6.71 6.59 24.59
N ALA A 282 -5.37 6.73 24.65
CA ALA A 282 -4.43 5.76 24.09
C ALA A 282 -4.65 4.33 24.63
N LEU A 283 -4.98 4.22 25.93
CA LEU A 283 -5.27 2.93 26.56
C LEU A 283 -6.54 2.26 26.01
N HIS A 284 -7.56 3.05 25.68
CA HIS A 284 -8.77 2.55 25.02
C HIS A 284 -8.43 1.96 23.65
N SER A 285 -7.63 2.67 22.85
CA SER A 285 -7.18 2.17 21.54
C SER A 285 -6.39 0.87 21.66
N ALA A 286 -5.40 0.82 22.57
CA ALA A 286 -4.59 -0.38 22.79
C ALA A 286 -5.43 -1.59 23.23
N ALA A 287 -6.40 -1.38 24.12
CA ALA A 287 -7.30 -2.44 24.59
C ALA A 287 -8.27 -2.92 23.49
N LYS A 288 -8.76 -2.00 22.65
CA LYS A 288 -9.67 -2.30 21.53
C LYS A 288 -8.99 -3.11 20.43
N GLU A 289 -7.69 -2.90 20.19
CA GLU A 289 -6.91 -3.57 19.13
C GLU A 289 -6.10 -4.77 19.65
N GLY A 290 -6.05 -4.99 20.96
CA GLY A 290 -5.49 -6.20 21.56
C GLY A 290 -4.00 -6.15 21.92
N HIS A 291 -3.42 -4.96 22.06
CA HIS A 291 -1.99 -4.77 22.30
C HIS A 291 -1.62 -4.94 23.78
N VAL A 292 -1.40 -6.17 24.22
CA VAL A 292 -1.17 -6.52 25.64
C VAL A 292 0.04 -5.81 26.26
N LEU A 293 1.17 -5.72 25.54
CA LEU A 293 2.38 -5.07 26.02
C LEU A 293 2.18 -3.56 26.17
N MET A 294 1.55 -2.94 25.18
CA MET A 294 1.18 -1.52 25.20
C MET A 294 0.33 -1.14 26.41
N LEU A 295 -0.56 -2.01 26.88
CA LEU A 295 -1.33 -1.75 28.10
C LEU A 295 -0.43 -1.56 29.32
N GLN A 296 0.58 -2.43 29.47
CA GLN A 296 1.56 -2.33 30.55
C GLN A 296 2.35 -1.02 30.42
N THR A 297 2.86 -0.74 29.22
CA THR A 297 3.64 0.46 28.94
C THR A 297 2.85 1.73 29.24
N LEU A 298 1.60 1.83 28.80
CA LEU A 298 0.76 3.01 29.08
C LEU A 298 0.48 3.19 30.58
N VAL A 299 0.28 2.11 31.34
CA VAL A 299 0.10 2.19 32.80
C VAL A 299 1.39 2.64 33.49
N GLU A 300 2.55 2.13 33.08
CA GLU A 300 3.86 2.58 33.58
C GLU A 300 4.14 4.06 33.24
N LEU A 301 3.59 4.55 32.13
CA LEU A 301 3.64 5.95 31.72
C LEU A 301 2.62 6.84 32.47
N GLY A 302 1.86 6.29 33.42
CA GLY A 302 0.92 7.05 34.26
C GLY A 302 -0.46 7.28 33.63
N CYS A 303 -0.91 6.40 32.73
CA CYS A 303 -2.27 6.49 32.20
C CYS A 303 -3.33 6.12 33.25
N ASN A 304 -4.49 6.76 33.14
CA ASN A 304 -5.65 6.53 33.99
C ASN A 304 -6.41 5.28 33.50
N LEU A 305 -6.13 4.15 34.15
CA LEU A 305 -6.67 2.82 33.80
C LEU A 305 -8.21 2.78 33.65
N ASN A 306 -8.91 3.49 34.53
CA ASN A 306 -10.38 3.47 34.61
C ASN A 306 -11.06 4.68 33.93
N THR A 307 -10.33 5.38 33.06
CA THR A 307 -10.95 6.44 32.24
C THR A 307 -12.10 5.87 31.43
N LYS A 308 -13.18 6.64 31.28
CA LYS A 308 -14.35 6.27 30.48
C LYS A 308 -14.42 7.11 29.21
N ASP A 309 -14.79 6.48 28.10
CA ASP A 309 -15.09 7.14 26.85
C ASP A 309 -16.47 7.83 26.87
N ASN A 310 -16.87 8.47 25.76
CA ASN A 310 -18.14 9.20 25.67
C ASN A 310 -19.39 8.30 25.79
N ARG A 311 -19.22 6.97 25.77
CA ARG A 311 -20.29 5.98 26.01
C ARG A 311 -20.23 5.38 27.41
N GLY A 312 -19.35 5.90 28.28
CA GLY A 312 -19.14 5.39 29.64
C GLY A 312 -18.30 4.12 29.70
N ARG A 313 -17.65 3.72 28.60
CA ARG A 313 -16.93 2.45 28.50
C ARG A 313 -15.48 2.68 28.89
N ASN A 314 -14.92 1.81 29.74
CA ASN A 314 -13.49 1.83 30.06
C ASN A 314 -12.70 0.88 29.14
N CYS A 315 -11.38 0.81 29.31
CA CYS A 315 -10.52 -0.06 28.51
C CYS A 315 -10.86 -1.56 28.66
N LEU A 316 -11.29 -2.01 29.85
CA LEU A 316 -11.71 -3.40 30.09
C LEU A 316 -12.94 -3.74 29.25
N TRP A 317 -13.93 -2.84 29.20
CA TRP A 317 -15.11 -2.99 28.36
C TRP A 317 -14.71 -3.19 26.89
N LEU A 318 -13.78 -2.38 26.37
CA LEU A 318 -13.34 -2.47 24.98
C LEU A 318 -12.60 -3.78 24.70
N ALA A 319 -11.72 -4.23 25.60
CA ALA A 319 -11.03 -5.52 25.47
C ALA A 319 -12.02 -6.71 25.46
N CYS A 320 -13.04 -6.68 26.32
CA CYS A 320 -14.12 -7.68 26.32
C CYS A 320 -14.94 -7.63 25.02
N GLY A 321 -15.35 -6.45 24.58
CA GLY A 321 -16.15 -6.25 23.37
C GLY A 321 -15.43 -6.66 22.08
N SER A 322 -14.13 -6.37 21.98
CA SER A 322 -13.26 -6.77 20.86
C SER A 322 -12.72 -8.20 20.97
N ARG A 323 -13.00 -8.88 22.07
CA ARG A 323 -12.63 -10.28 22.32
C ARG A 323 -11.14 -10.56 22.52
N HIS A 324 -10.41 -9.64 23.12
CA HIS A 324 -8.98 -9.78 23.43
C HIS A 324 -8.75 -10.37 24.83
N LYS A 325 -8.81 -11.71 24.93
CA LYS A 325 -8.68 -12.44 26.20
C LYS A 325 -7.45 -12.07 27.04
N GLU A 326 -6.29 -11.98 26.40
CA GLU A 326 -5.05 -11.65 27.10
C GLU A 326 -5.02 -10.19 27.57
N CYS A 327 -5.63 -9.26 26.82
CA CYS A 327 -5.83 -7.89 27.29
C CYS A 327 -6.77 -7.87 28.51
N VAL A 328 -7.86 -8.64 28.50
CA VAL A 328 -8.76 -8.74 29.66
C VAL A 328 -7.99 -9.20 30.90
N ARG A 329 -7.22 -10.30 30.80
CA ARG A 329 -6.40 -10.77 31.94
C ARG A 329 -5.40 -9.72 32.39
N LYS A 330 -4.72 -9.07 31.45
CA LYS A 330 -3.71 -8.06 31.76
C LYS A 330 -4.33 -6.85 32.45
N LEU A 331 -5.43 -6.31 31.94
CA LEU A 331 -6.15 -5.19 32.51
C LEU A 331 -6.65 -5.50 33.92
N LEU A 332 -7.21 -6.69 34.14
CA LEU A 332 -7.63 -7.11 35.47
C LEU A 332 -6.45 -7.24 36.44
N SER A 333 -5.33 -7.80 36.00
CA SER A 333 -4.10 -7.84 36.82
C SER A 333 -3.51 -6.45 37.13
N LEU A 334 -3.83 -5.46 36.30
CA LEU A 334 -3.44 -4.06 36.48
C LEU A 334 -4.44 -3.28 37.35
N GLY A 335 -5.57 -3.90 37.74
CA GLY A 335 -6.59 -3.28 38.58
C GLY A 335 -7.70 -2.55 37.83
N ALA A 336 -8.00 -2.96 36.59
CA ALA A 336 -9.12 -2.38 35.83
C ALA A 336 -10.46 -2.77 36.45
N THR A 337 -11.38 -1.81 36.51
CA THR A 337 -12.70 -1.96 37.15
C THR A 337 -13.75 -2.54 36.21
N ASP A 338 -14.67 -3.35 36.74
CA ASP A 338 -15.86 -3.86 36.03
C ASP A 338 -17.03 -2.86 36.08
N ASP A 339 -16.74 -1.64 35.61
CA ASP A 339 -17.68 -0.52 35.60
C ASP A 339 -18.69 -0.64 34.45
N SER A 340 -19.95 -0.32 34.72
CA SER A 340 -20.97 -0.28 33.69
C SER A 340 -20.81 0.92 32.75
N ASP A 341 -21.15 0.71 31.48
CA ASP A 341 -21.33 1.77 30.50
C ASP A 341 -22.59 2.61 30.78
N LEU A 342 -22.89 3.59 29.92
CA LEU A 342 -24.09 4.43 30.06
C LEU A 342 -25.43 3.65 29.93
N ASN A 343 -25.40 2.42 29.39
CA ASN A 343 -26.57 1.54 29.29
C ASN A 343 -26.66 0.55 30.46
N GLY A 344 -25.76 0.64 31.44
CA GLY A 344 -25.72 -0.29 32.57
C GLY A 344 -25.03 -1.62 32.27
N ILE A 345 -24.40 -1.78 31.10
CA ILE A 345 -23.74 -3.03 30.70
C ILE A 345 -22.31 -3.04 31.25
N ARG A 346 -21.99 -4.06 32.06
CA ARG A 346 -20.65 -4.30 32.61
C ARG A 346 -19.79 -5.17 31.69
N PRO A 347 -18.45 -5.01 31.68
CA PRO A 347 -17.53 -5.92 31.00
C PRO A 347 -17.76 -7.40 31.33
N SER A 348 -18.04 -7.73 32.60
CA SER A 348 -18.38 -9.08 33.08
C SER A 348 -19.67 -9.66 32.53
N LYS A 349 -20.49 -8.88 31.82
CA LYS A 349 -21.69 -9.36 31.14
C LYS A 349 -21.51 -9.49 29.62
N LEU A 350 -20.36 -9.09 29.09
CA LEU A 350 -20.03 -9.25 27.68
C LEU A 350 -19.52 -10.67 27.40
N MET A 351 -20.28 -11.43 26.61
CA MET A 351 -19.87 -12.77 26.16
C MET A 351 -18.73 -12.68 25.12
N PRO A 352 -17.76 -13.61 25.14
CA PRO A 352 -17.65 -14.81 25.98
C PRO A 352 -16.96 -14.64 27.34
N PHE A 353 -16.66 -13.40 27.78
CA PHE A 353 -15.77 -13.17 28.94
C PHE A 353 -16.47 -13.12 30.28
N ALA A 354 -17.79 -13.34 30.32
CA ALA A 354 -18.55 -13.23 31.55
C ALA A 354 -17.97 -14.07 32.70
N GLY A 355 -17.64 -15.34 32.42
CA GLY A 355 -17.00 -16.21 33.41
C GLY A 355 -15.51 -15.91 33.69
N LEU A 356 -14.79 -15.27 32.76
CA LEU A 356 -13.36 -14.95 32.97
C LEU A 356 -13.19 -13.73 33.86
N VAL A 357 -14.01 -12.69 33.65
CA VAL A 357 -13.96 -11.46 34.43
C VAL A 357 -14.42 -11.73 35.87
N GLU A 358 -15.51 -12.48 36.03
CA GLU A 358 -16.01 -12.88 37.36
C GLU A 358 -15.05 -13.81 38.12
N GLN A 359 -14.18 -14.56 37.45
CA GLN A 359 -13.21 -15.45 38.10
C GLN A 359 -11.96 -14.71 38.63
N ILE A 360 -11.57 -13.61 37.97
CA ILE A 360 -10.32 -12.90 38.27
C ILE A 360 -10.53 -11.76 39.28
N LEU A 361 -11.71 -11.13 39.28
CA LEU A 361 -12.15 -10.17 40.31
C LEU A 361 -12.51 -10.92 41.60
#